data_AF-A0A345EG39-F1
#
_entry.id   AF-A0A345EG39-F1
#
_cell.length_a   1.000
_cell.length_b   1.000
_cell.length_c   1.000
_cell.angle_alpha   90.00
_cell.angle_beta   90.00
_cell.angle_gamma   90.00
#
_symmetry.space_group_name_H-M   'P 1'
#
loop_
_entity.id
_entity.type
_entity.pdbx_description
1 polymer ?
#
loop_
_entity_poly.entity_id
_entity_poly.type
_entity_poly.pdbx_seq_one_letter_code
_entity_poly.pdbx_strand_id
1 'polypeptide(L)' 'MLDAVDSPIMPQMHVSTRRDLLVCRKCDAEFPEGRATKDGWTYECPECGEASGLGEGLRRA' A
#
# COMPACT_ATOMS: atom_id res chain seq x y z
N MET A 1 -4.53 44.49 -13.07
CA MET A 1 -3.59 43.35 -13.07
C MET A 1 -4.26 42.30 -12.22
N LEU A 2 -4.70 41.20 -12.83
CA LEU A 2 -5.60 40.22 -12.21
C LEU A 2 -4.79 39.28 -11.31
N ASP A 3 -5.21 39.21 -10.06
CA ASP A 3 -4.56 38.50 -8.96
C ASP A 3 -4.51 36.97 -9.13
N ALA A 4 -3.46 36.44 -8.48
CA ALA A 4 -3.06 35.06 -8.34
C ALA A 4 -4.14 34.14 -7.74
N VAL A 5 -4.29 32.96 -8.31
CA VAL A 5 -4.71 31.75 -7.59
C VAL A 5 -3.95 30.53 -8.13
N ASP A 6 -2.65 30.47 -7.85
CA ASP A 6 -1.92 29.20 -7.83
C ASP A 6 -2.47 28.40 -6.64
N SER A 7 -3.34 27.44 -6.91
CA SER A 7 -3.83 26.51 -5.89
C SER A 7 -2.85 25.34 -5.81
N PRO A 8 -2.10 25.16 -4.72
CA PRO A 8 -1.36 23.92 -4.51
C PRO A 8 -2.37 22.81 -4.24
N ILE A 9 -2.65 22.00 -5.26
CA ILE A 9 -3.40 20.74 -5.13
C ILE A 9 -2.58 19.83 -4.24
N MET A 10 -2.99 19.69 -2.98
CA MET A 10 -2.40 18.74 -2.06
C MET A 10 -2.96 17.35 -2.37
N PRO A 11 -2.14 16.37 -2.79
CA PRO A 11 -2.62 15.00 -2.94
C PRO A 11 -2.97 14.49 -1.55
N GLN A 12 -4.21 14.08 -1.40
CA GLN A 12 -4.76 13.59 -0.15
C GLN A 12 -3.94 12.37 0.29
N MET A 13 -3.22 12.53 1.40
CA MET A 13 -2.47 11.47 2.06
C MET A 13 -3.46 10.35 2.36
N HIS A 14 -3.35 9.23 1.65
CA HIS A 14 -4.15 8.03 1.90
C HIS A 14 -3.82 7.55 3.31
N VAL A 15 -4.68 7.90 4.26
CA VAL A 15 -4.68 7.34 5.60
C VAL A 15 -5.14 5.88 5.46
N SER A 16 -4.16 4.98 5.34
CA SER A 16 -4.39 3.53 5.33
C SER A 16 -4.80 3.06 6.73
N THR A 17 -6.03 3.40 7.13
CA THR A 17 -6.65 2.90 8.36
C THR A 17 -7.44 1.65 8.05
N ARG A 18 -6.78 0.50 8.05
CA ARG A 18 -7.26 -0.71 8.73
C ARG A 18 -6.16 -1.75 8.67
N ARG A 19 -5.91 -2.38 9.80
CA ARG A 19 -4.89 -3.39 10.00
C ARG A 19 -5.42 -4.72 9.45
N ASP A 20 -5.61 -4.80 8.14
CA ASP A 20 -5.79 -6.07 7.46
C ASP A 20 -4.42 -6.76 7.47
N LEU A 21 -4.33 -7.99 7.98
CA LEU A 21 -3.11 -8.78 7.90
C LEU A 21 -3.06 -9.44 6.52
N LEU A 22 -1.90 -9.40 5.89
CA LEU A 22 -1.63 -10.06 4.62
C LEU A 22 -0.70 -11.23 4.84
N VAL A 23 -1.03 -12.34 4.17
CA VAL A 23 -0.20 -13.53 4.09
C VAL A 23 0.34 -13.63 2.67
N CYS A 24 1.65 -13.78 2.55
CA CYS A 24 2.29 -14.05 1.28
C CYS A 24 2.06 -15.49 0.83
N ARG A 25 1.61 -15.73 -0.40
CA ARG A 25 1.45 -17.09 -0.93
C ARG A 25 2.76 -17.77 -1.35
N LYS A 26 3.86 -17.01 -1.49
CA LYS A 26 5.17 -17.52 -1.90
C LYS A 26 5.99 -18.04 -0.73
N CYS A 27 6.03 -17.29 0.36
CA CYS A 27 6.85 -17.59 1.53
C CYS A 27 6.04 -17.80 2.81
N ASP A 28 4.70 -17.75 2.73
CA ASP A 28 3.78 -17.91 3.87
C ASP A 28 4.02 -16.92 5.03
N ALA A 29 4.72 -15.81 4.76
CA ALA A 29 4.94 -14.76 5.74
C ALA A 29 3.65 -13.97 5.98
N GLU A 30 3.31 -13.73 7.25
CA GLU A 30 2.17 -12.92 7.67
C GLU A 30 2.64 -11.55 8.19
N PHE A 31 2.13 -10.48 7.59
CA PHE A 31 2.51 -9.11 7.91
C PHE A 31 1.32 -8.15 7.73
N PRO A 32 1.27 -7.03 8.46
CA PRO A 32 0.21 -6.07 8.27
C PRO A 32 0.24 -5.47 6.86
N GLU A 33 -0.94 -5.20 6.29
CA GLU A 33 -1.14 -4.61 4.97
C GLU A 33 -0.31 -3.32 4.80
N GLY A 34 -0.23 -2.49 5.85
CA GLY A 34 0.61 -1.28 5.87
C GLY A 34 2.13 -1.50 5.84
N ARG A 35 2.61 -2.73 6.01
CA ARG A 35 4.03 -3.09 5.76
C ARG A 35 4.24 -3.62 4.35
N ALA A 36 3.20 -4.20 3.77
CA ALA A 36 3.20 -4.70 2.40
C ALA A 36 3.11 -3.56 1.38
N THR A 37 2.51 -2.44 1.76
CA THR A 37 2.43 -1.24 0.95
C THR A 37 3.18 -0.10 1.60
N LYS A 38 4.12 0.50 0.87
CA LYS A 38 4.85 1.70 1.31
C LYS A 38 4.17 2.99 0.83
N ASP A 39 3.52 2.92 -0.32
CA ASP A 39 2.89 4.06 -1.01
C ASP A 39 1.35 4.01 -0.97
N GLY A 40 0.76 2.97 -0.37
CA GLY A 40 -0.69 2.77 -0.30
C GLY A 40 -1.33 2.25 -1.59
N TRP A 41 -0.54 2.00 -2.64
CA TRP A 41 -1.02 1.58 -3.96
C TRP A 41 -0.46 0.23 -4.41
N THR A 42 0.86 0.04 -4.24
CA THR A 42 1.53 -1.22 -4.58
C THR A 42 1.62 -2.10 -3.34
N TYR A 43 1.13 -3.33 -3.44
CA TYR A 43 1.28 -4.34 -2.40
C TYR A 43 2.39 -5.31 -2.81
N GLU A 44 3.41 -5.43 -1.98
CA GLU A 44 4.58 -6.28 -2.17
C GLU A 44 4.94 -6.96 -0.85
N CYS A 45 5.37 -8.22 -0.89
CA CYS A 45 5.86 -8.93 0.28
C CYS A 45 7.23 -8.37 0.69
N PRO A 46 7.38 -7.80 1.90
CA PRO A 46 8.67 -7.27 2.36
C PRO A 46 9.69 -8.36 2.68
N GLU A 47 9.26 -9.61 2.84
CA GLU A 47 10.15 -10.73 3.19
C GLU A 47 10.82 -11.36 1.96
N CYS A 48 10.03 -11.66 0.92
CA CYS A 48 10.57 -12.32 -0.29
C CYS A 48 10.71 -11.40 -1.50
N GLY A 49 10.03 -10.25 -1.54
CA GLY A 49 10.03 -9.32 -2.68
C GLY A 49 9.42 -9.87 -3.99
N GLU A 50 9.16 -11.18 -4.07
CA GLU A 50 8.61 -11.82 -5.26
C GLU A 50 7.09 -11.84 -5.33
N ALA A 51 6.40 -11.70 -4.20
CA ALA A 51 4.94 -11.71 -4.17
C ALA A 51 4.41 -10.29 -4.16
N SER A 52 3.73 -9.91 -5.24
CA SER A 52 3.10 -8.60 -5.40
C SER A 52 1.64 -8.74 -5.84
N GLY A 53 0.83 -7.73 -5.53
CA GLY A 53 -0.61 -7.72 -5.79
C GLY A 53 -1.44 -8.46 -4.74
N LEU A 54 -2.49 -7.80 -4.26
CA LEU A 54 -3.53 -8.40 -3.42
C LEU A 54 -4.39 -9.36 -4.26
N GLY A 55 -4.44 -10.63 -3.87
CA GLY A 55 -5.19 -11.71 -4.53
C GLY A 55 -4.32 -12.70 -5.28
N GLU A 56 -3.26 -12.25 -5.96
CA GLU A 56 -2.31 -13.10 -6.68
C GLU A 56 -1.13 -13.53 -5.79
N GLY A 57 -0.31 -12.58 -5.35
CA GLY A 57 0.85 -12.85 -4.48
C GLY A 57 0.53 -12.79 -2.99
N LEU A 58 -0.37 -11.91 -2.59
CA LEU A 58 -0.69 -11.60 -1.20
C LEU A 58 -2.17 -11.88 -0.93
N ARG A 59 -2.51 -12.65 0.12
CA ARG A 59 -3.90 -12.88 0.55
C ARG A 59 -4.19 -12.12 1.83
N ARG A 60 -5.42 -11.66 2.04
CA ARG A 60 -5.87 -11.23 3.38
C ARG A 60 -6.03 -12.46 4.26
N ALA A 61 -5.52 -12.38 5.49
CA ALA A 61 -5.59 -13.44 6.49
C ALA A 61 -7.05 -13.71 6.88
#